data_AF-A0A7M2YX27-F1
#
_entry.id   AF-A0A7M2YX27-F1
#
_cell.length_a   1.000
_cell.length_b   1.000
_cell.length_c   1.000
_cell.angle_alpha   90.00
_cell.angle_beta   90.00
_cell.angle_gamma   90.00
#
_symmetry.space_group_name_H-M   'P 1'
#
loop_
_entity.id
_entity.type
_entity.pdbx_description
1 polymer ?
#
loop_
_entity_poly.entity_id
_entity_poly.type
_entity_poly.pdbx_seq_one_letter_code
_entity_poly.pdbx_strand_id
1 'polypeptide(L)' 'MADKELAEELLQIEEADAWFEYLEATRGQTEARYAEVEPWAWARLNQRLRAVGARRSRLRPAAA' A
#
# COMPACT_ATOMS: atom_id res chain seq x y z
N MET A 1 5.26 -22.93 -7.69
CA MET A 1 5.26 -21.84 -8.69
C MET A 1 3.93 -21.10 -8.65
N ALA A 2 2.80 -21.78 -8.84
CA ALA A 2 1.46 -21.17 -8.71
C ALA A 2 1.22 -20.41 -7.39
N ASP A 3 1.62 -20.98 -6.24
CA ASP A 3 1.42 -20.33 -4.94
C ASP A 3 2.21 -19.03 -4.77
N LYS A 4 3.39 -18.94 -5.41
CA LYS A 4 4.22 -17.73 -5.37
C LYS A 4 3.61 -16.63 -6.24
N GLU A 5 3.15 -16.99 -7.42
CA GLU A 5 2.46 -16.08 -8.34
C GLU A 5 1.17 -15.54 -7.70
N LEU A 6 0.34 -16.41 -7.11
CA LEU A 6 -0.84 -15.99 -6.34
C LEU A 6 -0.47 -15.07 -5.16
N ALA A 7 0.60 -15.37 -4.42
CA ALA A 7 1.05 -14.49 -3.34
C ALA A 7 1.51 -13.12 -3.86
N GLU A 8 2.13 -13.05 -5.04
CA GLU A 8 2.51 -11.79 -5.68
C GLU A 8 1.28 -10.99 -6.15
N GLU A 9 0.29 -11.63 -6.75
CA GLU A 9 -0.98 -11.01 -7.16
C GLU A 9 -1.75 -10.45 -5.95
N LEU A 10 -1.85 -11.21 -4.85
CA LEU A 10 -2.51 -10.73 -3.63
C LEU A 10 -1.80 -9.49 -3.05
N LEU A 11 -0.47 -9.45 -3.12
CA LEU A 11 0.28 -8.26 -2.69
C LEU A 11 0.08 -7.05 -3.63
N GLN A 12 -0.17 -7.28 -4.92
CA GLN A 12 -0.52 -6.20 -5.86
C GLN A 12 -1.91 -5.63 -5.55
N ILE A 13 -2.89 -6.49 -5.24
CA ILE A 13 -4.23 -6.07 -4.81
C ILE A 13 -4.13 -5.26 -3.51
N GLU A 14 -3.39 -5.76 -2.51
CA GLU A 14 -3.22 -5.05 -1.24
C GLU A 14 -2.55 -3.67 -1.40
N GLU A 15 -1.60 -3.55 -2.33
CA GLU A 15 -0.95 -2.28 -2.70
C GLU A 15 -1.94 -1.34 -3.37
N ALA A 16 -2.75 -1.84 -4.31
CA ALA A 16 -3.80 -1.05 -4.96
C ALA A 16 -4.83 -0.55 -3.94
N ASP A 17 -5.31 -1.41 -3.04
CA ASP A 17 -6.25 -1.03 -1.97
C ASP A 17 -5.67 0.06 -1.05
N ALA A 18 -4.36 0.03 -0.78
CA ALA A 18 -3.70 1.07 0.01
C ALA A 18 -3.76 2.44 -0.68
N TRP A 19 -3.55 2.46 -1.99
CA TRP A 19 -3.69 3.68 -2.80
C TRP A 19 -5.16 4.12 -2.91
N PHE A 20 -6.11 3.19 -3.03
CA PHE A 20 -7.54 3.52 -3.01
C PHE A 20 -7.97 4.14 -1.69
N GLU A 21 -7.58 3.59 -0.54
CA GLU A 21 -7.87 4.19 0.77
C GLU A 21 -7.32 5.61 0.90
N TYR A 22 -6.10 5.86 0.40
CA TYR A 22 -5.51 7.20 0.39
C TYR A 22 -6.37 8.15 -0.47
N LEU A 23 -6.71 7.74 -1.70
CA LEU A 23 -7.54 8.56 -2.58
C LEU A 23 -8.95 8.79 -2.02
N GLU A 24 -9.57 7.80 -1.40
CA GLU A 24 -10.88 7.96 -0.73
C GLU A 24 -10.82 9.00 0.39
N ALA A 25 -9.71 9.05 1.14
CA ALA A 25 -9.54 10.02 2.22
C ALA A 25 -9.28 11.44 1.70
N THR A 26 -8.49 11.60 0.64
CA THR A 26 -7.97 12.92 0.22
C THR A 26 -8.67 13.53 -0.98
N ARG A 27 -9.30 12.73 -1.84
CA ARG A 27 -9.85 13.21 -3.12
C ARG A 27 -11.09 14.07 -2.90
N GLY A 28 -11.13 15.22 -3.56
CA GLY A 28 -12.27 16.14 -3.49
C GLY A 28 -12.37 16.93 -2.18
N GLN A 29 -11.38 16.81 -1.30
CA GLN A 29 -11.29 17.64 -0.09
C GLN A 29 -10.98 19.09 -0.47
N THR A 30 -11.49 20.03 0.33
CA THR A 30 -11.05 21.43 0.28
C THR A 30 -9.62 21.54 0.79
N GLU A 31 -8.92 22.62 0.46
CA GLU A 31 -7.53 22.83 0.89
C GLU A 31 -7.36 22.73 2.41
N ALA A 32 -8.24 23.39 3.18
CA ALA A 32 -8.22 23.33 4.64
C ALA A 32 -8.39 21.90 5.17
N ARG A 33 -9.38 21.16 4.63
CA ARG A 33 -9.63 19.78 5.08
C ARG A 33 -8.52 18.83 4.64
N TYR A 34 -7.96 19.04 3.44
CA TYR A 34 -6.82 18.27 2.93
C TYR A 34 -5.62 18.40 3.86
N ALA A 35 -5.28 19.63 4.29
CA ALA A 35 -4.17 19.87 5.21
C ALA A 35 -4.34 19.16 6.58
N GLU A 36 -5.58 18.96 7.03
CA GLU A 36 -5.87 18.21 8.26
C GLU A 36 -5.76 16.69 8.07
N VAL A 37 -6.28 16.16 6.95
CA VAL A 37 -6.46 14.70 6.77
C VAL A 37 -5.28 14.02 6.08
N GLU A 38 -4.60 14.71 5.18
CA GLU A 38 -3.57 14.13 4.34
C GLU A 38 -2.38 13.60 5.14
N PRO A 39 -1.84 14.28 6.17
CA PRO A 39 -0.68 13.76 6.89
C PRO A 39 -0.93 12.38 7.53
N TRP A 40 -2.14 12.16 8.04
CA TRP A 40 -2.54 10.85 8.59
C TRP A 40 -2.76 9.81 7.48
N ALA A 41 -3.45 10.18 6.40
CA ALA A 41 -3.66 9.29 5.26
C ALA A 41 -2.32 8.86 4.63
N TRP A 42 -1.38 9.79 4.51
CA TRP A 42 -0.03 9.55 4.01
C TRP A 42 0.78 8.65 4.94
N ALA A 43 0.74 8.88 6.26
CA ALA A 43 1.42 8.02 7.23
C ALA A 43 0.88 6.57 7.16
N ARG A 44 -0.44 6.41 7.03
CA ARG A 44 -1.10 5.11 6.85
C ARG A 44 -0.68 4.43 5.55
N LEU A 45 -0.70 5.15 4.42
CA LEU A 45 -0.25 4.64 3.14
C LEU A 45 1.20 4.14 3.22
N ASN A 46 2.12 4.95 3.76
CA ASN A 46 3.52 4.56 3.92
C ASN A 46 3.69 3.30 4.78
N GLN A 47 2.91 3.18 5.86
CA GLN A 47 2.93 1.98 6.68
C GLN A 47 2.52 0.75 5.89
N ARG A 48 1.44 0.84 5.11
CA ARG A 48 0.95 -0.27 4.28
C ARG A 48 1.95 -0.65 3.19
N LEU A 49 2.50 0.32 2.45
CA LEU A 49 3.50 0.07 1.42
C LEU A 49 4.76 -0.60 1.99
N ARG A 50 5.21 -0.20 3.19
CA ARG A 50 6.32 -0.89 3.88
C ARG A 50 5.98 -2.33 4.21
N ALA A 51 4.76 -2.62 4.66
CA ALA A 51 4.32 -3.98 4.97
C ALA A 51 4.28 -4.86 3.70
N VAL A 52 3.74 -4.33 2.60
CA VAL A 52 3.74 -5.00 1.29
C VAL A 52 5.18 -5.27 0.83
N GLY A 53 6.05 -4.25 0.89
CA GLY A 53 7.47 -4.39 0.54
C GLY A 53 8.19 -5.48 1.35
N ALA A 54 7.95 -5.54 2.67
CA ALA A 54 8.52 -6.55 3.55
C ALA A 54 7.96 -7.97 3.30
N ARG A 55 6.72 -8.10 2.84
CA ARG A 55 6.16 -9.40 2.40
C ARG A 55 6.76 -9.81 1.06
N ARG A 56 6.85 -8.89 0.11
CA ARG A 56 7.46 -9.10 -1.21
C ARG A 56 8.93 -9.52 -1.11
N SER A 57 9.70 -8.92 -0.19
CA SER A 57 11.11 -9.32 0.02
C SER A 57 11.26 -10.75 0.54
N ARG A 58 10.29 -11.26 1.31
CA ARG A 58 10.29 -12.65 1.81
C ARG A 58 9.91 -13.68 0.74
N LEU A 59 9.22 -13.27 -0.32
CA LEU A 59 8.91 -14.13 -1.47
C LEU A 59 10.08 -14.24 -2.47
N ARG A 60 11.04 -13.32 -2.40
CA ARG A 60 12.26 -13.41 -3.20
C ARG A 60 13.17 -14.47 -2.58
N PRO A 61 13.60 -15.50 -3.33
CA PRO A 61 14.59 -16.44 -2.81
C PRO A 61 15.84 -15.66 -2.41
N ALA A 62 16.38 -15.94 -1.23
CA ALA A 62 17.71 -15.49 -0.87
C ALA A 62 18.67 -16.03 -1.93
N ALA A 63 19.38 -15.14 -2.62
CA ALA A 63 20.34 -15.56 -3.63
C ALA A 63 21.30 -16.60 -3.00
N ALA A 64 21.37 -17.78 -3.61
CA ALA A 64 22.35 -18.82 -3.28
C ALA A 64 23.68 -18.52 -3.96
#